data_AF-J0LBQ4-F1
#
_entry.id   AF-J0LBQ4-F1
#
_cell.length_a   1.000
_cell.length_b   1.000
_cell.length_c   1.000
_cell.angle_alpha   90.00
_cell.angle_beta   90.00
_cell.angle_gamma   90.00
#
_symmetry.space_group_name_H-M   'P 1'
#
loop_
_entity.id
_entity.type
_entity.pdbx_description
1 polymer ?
#
loop_
_entity_poly.entity_id
_entity_poly.type
_entity_poly.pdbx_seq_one_letter_code
_entity_poly.pdbx_strand_id
1 'polypeptide(L)' 'TSSAHEKLRRVDVDGSSAHVRRLYKDLPRRAASQLTQLRTGHVGLNGFLARIKAVPSARRETCHVPETVEHYLLHCKRYT' A
#
# COMPACT_ATOMS: atom_id res chain seq x y z
N THR A 1 19.12 -13.18 1.25
CA THR A 1 17.95 -12.31 0.99
C THR A 1 16.88 -12.61 2.02
N SER A 2 16.18 -11.62 2.59
CA SER A 2 15.18 -11.88 3.64
C SER A 2 14.01 -12.70 3.09
N SER A 3 13.60 -13.76 3.80
CA SER A 3 12.48 -14.65 3.44
C SER A 3 11.17 -13.91 3.14
N ALA A 4 10.97 -12.72 3.74
CA ALA A 4 9.81 -11.88 3.49
C ALA A 4 9.79 -11.27 2.08
N HIS A 5 10.95 -10.95 1.51
CA HIS A 5 11.07 -10.37 0.17
C HIS A 5 10.65 -11.37 -0.92
N GLU A 6 11.06 -12.63 -0.77
CA GLU A 6 10.66 -13.76 -1.64
C GLU A 6 9.15 -13.84 -1.82
N LYS A 7 8.40 -13.77 -0.71
CA LYS A 7 6.94 -13.92 -0.67
C LYS A 7 6.20 -12.77 -1.34
N LEU A 8 6.82 -11.59 -1.43
CA LEU A 8 6.22 -10.38 -1.98
C LEU A 8 6.55 -10.14 -3.45
N ARG A 9 7.48 -10.90 -4.06
CA ARG A 9 7.92 -10.70 -5.45
C ARG A 9 6.78 -10.72 -6.49
N ARG A 10 5.71 -11.48 -6.24
CA ARG A 10 4.55 -11.54 -7.14
C ARG A 10 3.69 -10.27 -7.13
N VAL A 11 3.82 -9.47 -6.06
CA VAL A 11 2.99 -8.29 -5.81
C VAL A 11 3.80 -7.00 -5.91
N ASP A 12 5.10 -7.06 -5.58
CA ASP A 12 6.05 -5.96 -5.67
C ASP A 12 7.32 -6.45 -6.40
N VAL A 13 7.28 -6.34 -7.73
CA VAL A 13 8.37 -6.79 -8.63
C VAL A 13 9.64 -5.95 -8.43
N ASP A 14 9.47 -4.64 -8.21
CA ASP A 14 10.57 -3.67 -8.07
C ASP A 14 11.22 -3.69 -6.67
N GLY A 15 10.60 -4.36 -5.71
CA GLY A 15 11.09 -4.55 -4.35
C GLY A 15 12.48 -5.22 -4.26
N SER A 16 12.95 -5.80 -5.36
CA SER A 16 14.24 -6.48 -5.46
C SER A 16 15.42 -5.56 -5.79
N SER A 17 15.18 -4.33 -6.25
CA SER A 17 16.24 -3.40 -6.63
C SER A 17 17.07 -2.95 -5.42
N ALA A 18 18.38 -2.76 -5.61
CA ALA A 18 19.27 -2.26 -4.57
C ALA A 18 18.84 -0.88 -4.05
N HIS A 19 18.22 -0.08 -4.91
CA HIS A 19 17.66 1.23 -4.56
C HIS A 19 16.52 1.10 -3.55
N VAL A 20 15.53 0.26 -3.84
CA VAL A 20 14.42 0.02 -2.91
C VAL A 20 14.93 -0.54 -1.59
N ARG A 21 15.88 -1.47 -1.61
CA ARG A 21 16.43 -2.04 -0.36
C ARG A 21 17.10 -0.99 0.53
N ARG A 22 17.79 0.00 -0.05
CA ARG A 22 18.35 1.14 0.70
C ARG A 22 17.25 2.00 1.32
N LEU A 23 16.22 2.33 0.55
CA LEU A 23 15.10 3.13 1.04
C LEU A 23 14.39 2.48 2.24
N TYR A 24 14.28 1.16 2.26
CA TYR A 24 13.71 0.43 3.40
C TYR A 24 14.65 0.28 4.60
N LYS A 25 15.98 0.26 4.38
CA LYS A 25 16.99 0.02 5.42
C LYS A 25 16.95 1.09 6.51
N ASP A 26 16.78 2.34 6.10
CA ASP A 26 16.90 3.49 6.99
C ASP A 26 15.53 3.90 7.61
N LEU A 27 14.45 3.18 7.27
CA LEU A 27 13.12 3.42 7.81
C LEU A 27 12.88 2.64 9.11
N PRO A 28 12.22 3.25 10.12
CA PRO A 28 11.68 2.51 11.25
C PRO A 28 10.75 1.40 10.77
N ARG A 29 10.74 0.27 11.49
CA ARG A 29 9.98 -0.93 11.11
C ARG A 29 8.50 -0.65 10.76
N ARG A 30 7.86 0.26 11.50
CA ARG A 30 6.47 0.68 11.23
C ARG A 30 6.32 1.37 9.88
N ALA A 31 7.19 2.34 9.57
CA ALA A 31 7.16 3.06 8.31
C ALA A 31 7.48 2.14 7.12
N ALA A 32 8.48 1.27 7.27
CA ALA A 32 8.78 0.22 6.29
C ALA A 32 7.57 -0.68 6.03
N SER A 33 6.86 -1.12 7.08
CA SER A 33 5.64 -1.94 6.91
C SER A 33 4.53 -1.19 6.17
N GLN A 34 4.30 0.09 6.49
CA GLN A 34 3.30 0.90 5.79
C GLN A 34 3.65 1.06 4.32
N LEU A 35 4.92 1.33 4.00
CA LEU A 35 5.38 1.45 2.63
C LEU A 35 5.20 0.14 1.85
N THR A 36 5.49 -1.02 2.45
CA THR A 36 5.19 -2.32 1.83
C THR A 36 3.72 -2.50 1.55
N GLN A 37 2.84 -2.17 2.50
CA GLN A 37 1.39 -2.29 2.31
C GLN A 37 0.90 -1.39 1.17
N LEU A 38 1.39 -0.15 1.11
CA LEU A 38 1.07 0.79 0.03
C LEU A 38 1.54 0.28 -1.33
N ARG A 39 2.80 -0.16 -1.45
CA ARG A 39 3.38 -0.65 -2.72
C ARG A 39 2.71 -1.92 -3.22
N THR A 40 2.24 -2.77 -2.32
CA THR A 40 1.59 -4.04 -2.67
C THR A 40 0.07 -3.95 -2.78
N GLY A 41 -0.53 -2.80 -2.44
CA GLY A 41 -1.98 -2.62 -2.37
C GLY A 41 -2.68 -3.44 -1.27
N HIS A 42 -1.93 -4.10 -0.38
CA HIS A 42 -2.44 -4.81 0.81
C HIS A 42 -2.48 -3.86 2.01
N VAL A 43 -3.20 -2.76 1.84
CA VAL A 43 -3.32 -1.68 2.83
C VAL A 43 -4.78 -1.52 3.24
N GLY A 44 -5.04 -1.08 4.46
CA GLY A 44 -6.40 -0.88 5.00
C GLY A 44 -7.18 0.28 4.38
N LEU A 45 -7.11 0.47 3.06
CA LEU A 45 -7.93 1.41 2.30
C LEU A 45 -9.19 0.70 1.80
N ASN A 46 -10.30 1.43 1.65
CA ASN A 46 -11.59 0.82 1.30
C ASN A 46 -11.56 0.06 -0.04
N GLY A 47 -10.71 0.46 -1.00
CA GLY A 47 -10.52 -0.30 -2.24
C GLY A 47 -10.03 -1.73 -2.00
N PHE A 48 -9.06 -1.92 -1.10
CA PHE A 48 -8.59 -3.25 -0.72
C PHE A 48 -9.61 -3.98 0.14
N LEU A 49 -10.15 -3.30 1.16
CA LEU A 49 -11.09 -3.90 2.10
C LEU A 49 -12.37 -4.40 1.41
N ALA A 50 -12.89 -3.65 0.44
CA ALA A 50 -14.06 -4.07 -0.32
C ALA A 50 -13.75 -5.28 -1.23
N ARG A 51 -12.55 -5.32 -1.81
CA ARG A 51 -12.09 -6.46 -2.64
C ARG A 51 -12.05 -7.77 -1.85
N ILE A 52 -11.67 -7.70 -0.57
CA ILE A 52 -11.69 -8.86 0.34
C ILE A 52 -13.01 -9.02 1.11
N LYS A 53 -14.04 -8.24 0.76
CA LYS A 53 -15.38 -8.27 1.39
C LYS A 53 -15.39 -7.92 2.89
N ALA A 54 -14.37 -7.21 3.38
CA ALA A 54 -14.31 -6.72 4.76
C ALA A 54 -15.20 -5.47 4.98
N VAL A 55 -15.49 -4.73 3.91
CA VAL A 55 -16.42 -3.59 3.93
C VAL A 55 -17.37 -3.67 2.73
N PRO A 56 -18.58 -3.10 2.81
CA PRO A 56 -19.58 -3.22 1.74
C PRO A 56 -19.30 -2.38 0.50
N SER A 57 -18.44 -1.35 0.60
CA SER A 57 -18.14 -0.44 -0.51
C SER A 57 -16.69 0.02 -0.50
N ALA A 58 -16.11 0.13 -1.69
CA ALA A 58 -14.80 0.72 -1.89
C ALA A 58 -14.79 2.25 -1.80
N ARG A 59 -15.97 2.88 -1.93
CA ARG A 59 -16.08 4.35 -1.98
C ARG A 59 -15.98 4.95 -0.60
N ARG A 60 -15.26 6.06 -0.51
CA ARG A 60 -15.23 6.90 0.68
C ARG A 60 -16.31 7.98 0.59
N GLU A 61 -16.96 8.29 1.71
CA GLU A 61 -18.04 9.29 1.76
C GLU A 61 -17.60 10.68 1.30
N THR A 62 -16.39 11.11 1.66
CA THR A 62 -15.90 12.47 1.35
C THR A 62 -15.50 12.68 -0.11
N CYS A 63 -15.08 11.62 -0.79
CA CYS A 63 -14.54 11.70 -2.15
C CYS A 63 -15.46 11.07 -3.20
N HIS A 64 -16.46 10.28 -2.77
CA HIS A 64 -17.44 9.56 -3.59
C HIS A 64 -16.83 8.62 -4.68
N VAL A 65 -15.53 8.39 -4.62
CA VAL A 65 -14.77 7.49 -5.49
C VAL A 65 -14.11 6.37 -4.68
N PRO A 66 -13.73 5.24 -5.31
CA PRO A 66 -12.99 4.19 -4.64
C PRO A 66 -11.69 4.70 -3.99
N GLU A 67 -11.47 4.34 -2.73
CA GLU A 67 -10.24 4.68 -2.02
C GLU A 67 -9.11 3.71 -2.41
N THR A 68 -8.40 4.04 -3.49
CA THR A 68 -7.20 3.34 -3.95
C THR A 68 -5.93 3.95 -3.33
N VAL A 69 -4.78 3.28 -3.47
CA VAL A 69 -3.47 3.83 -3.04
C VAL A 69 -3.16 5.14 -3.77
N GLU A 70 -3.39 5.18 -5.09
CA GLU A 70 -3.22 6.38 -5.90
C GLU A 70 -4.11 7.52 -5.43
N HIS A 71 -5.41 7.25 -5.22
CA HIS A 71 -6.33 8.25 -4.72
C HIS A 71 -5.89 8.77 -3.34
N TYR A 72 -5.57 7.86 -2.42
CA TYR A 72 -5.13 8.20 -1.06
C TYR A 72 -3.89 9.10 -1.05
N LEU A 73 -2.88 8.81 -1.88
CA LEU A 73 -1.62 9.54 -1.90
C LEU A 73 -1.67 10.83 -2.72
N LEU A 74 -2.43 10.88 -3.81
CA LEU A 74 -2.31 11.93 -4.83
C LEU A 74 -3.57 12.79 -5.00
N HIS A 75 -4.75 12.29 -4.63
CA HIS A 75 -6.03 12.91 -5.00
C HIS A 75 -7.00 13.11 -3.82
N CYS A 76 -6.70 12.57 -2.65
CA CYS A 76 -7.62 12.59 -1.53
C CYS A 76 -7.61 13.95 -0.84
N LYS A 77 -8.66 14.75 -1.10
CA LYS A 77 -8.90 16.10 -0.53
C LYS A 77 -8.87 16.20 1.00
N ARG A 78 -8.93 15.08 1.71
CA ARG A 78 -8.86 15.06 3.18
C ARG A 78 -7.42 15.16 3.69
N TYR A 79 -6.44 14.72 2.90
CA TYR A 79 -5.05 14.58 3.31
C TYR A 79 -4.09 15.41 2.45
N THR A 80 -4.62 16.17 1.48
CA THR A 80 -3.98 17.29 0.78
C THR A 80 -4.49 18.60 1.35
#